data_AF-A0A2W1B0M3-F1
#
_entry.id   AF-A0A2W1B0M3-F1
#
_cell.length_a   1.000
_cell.length_b   1.000
_cell.length_c   1.000
_cell.angle_alpha   90.00
_cell.angle_beta   90.00
_cell.angle_gamma   90.00
#
_symmetry.space_group_name_H-M   'P 1'
#
loop_
_entity.id
_entity.type
_entity.pdbx_description
1 polymer ?
#
loop_
_entity_poly.entity_id
_entity_poly.type
_entity_poly.pdbx_seq_one_letter_code
_entity_poly.pdbx_strand_id
1 'polypeptide(L)'
;MKRVFLITLVVLVATVMSFGQTRLSVGAKNFTEQYIVSSMISQLLENAGFRVTENFGMSSFVARSALETGQIDLYADYTGTAWPTYLGHEKMIRDPLELYNAVKAEDLENGIVWLDMANFNNTYALAVRRDFAAEHGLATLEDLAELTHEDPDLLFGVVYEFLE
;
A
#
# COMPACT_ATOMS: atom_id res chain seq x y z
N MET A 1 32.67 9.27 47.71
CA MET A 1 31.37 8.54 47.66
C MET A 1 30.25 9.36 47.03
N LYS A 2 29.91 10.57 47.53
CA LYS A 2 28.82 11.40 46.97
C LYS A 2 28.98 11.78 45.49
N ARG A 3 30.21 12.07 45.03
CA ARG A 3 30.51 12.41 43.62
C ARG A 3 30.38 11.21 42.66
N VAL A 4 30.74 10.01 43.12
CA VAL A 4 30.60 8.78 42.33
C VAL A 4 29.12 8.45 42.16
N PHE A 5 28.34 8.55 43.25
CA PHE A 5 26.90 8.33 43.22
C PHE A 5 26.15 9.30 42.31
N LEU A 6 26.55 10.58 42.29
CA LEU A 6 25.96 11.60 41.41
C LEU A 6 26.28 11.33 39.94
N ILE A 7 27.51 10.90 39.62
CA ILE A 7 27.90 10.54 38.25
C ILE A 7 27.12 9.30 37.77
N THR A 8 26.97 8.29 38.62
CA THR A 8 26.19 7.09 38.29
C THR A 8 24.71 7.42 38.07
N LEU A 9 24.13 8.31 38.88
CA LEU A 9 22.74 8.76 38.72
C LEU A 9 22.53 9.58 37.43
N VAL A 10 23.48 10.46 37.08
CA VAL A 10 23.41 11.25 35.83
C VAL A 10 23.53 10.34 34.60
N VAL A 11 24.41 9.33 34.63
CA VAL A 11 24.53 8.34 33.56
C VAL A 11 23.25 7.51 33.44
N LEU A 12 22.67 7.06 34.56
CA LEU A 12 21.42 6.28 34.55
C LEU A 12 20.24 7.09 33.97
N VAL A 13 20.12 8.37 34.35
CA VAL A 13 19.09 9.27 33.83
C VAL A 13 19.32 9.56 32.34
N ALA A 14 20.56 9.75 31.90
CA ALA A 14 20.88 9.96 30.48
C ALA A 14 20.56 8.73 29.61
N THR A 15 20.80 7.51 30.11
CA THR A 15 20.44 6.28 29.39
C THR A 15 18.92 6.08 29.31
N VAL A 16 18.18 6.43 30.36
CA VAL A 16 16.70 6.38 30.37
C VAL A 16 16.10 7.46 29.45
N MET A 17 16.71 8.64 29.34
CA MET A 17 16.30 9.68 28.39
C MET A 17 16.67 9.36 26.93
N SER A 18 17.58 8.42 26.70
CA SER A 18 17.94 7.96 25.35
C SER A 18 16.99 6.89 24.78
N PHE A 19 15.95 6.48 25.52
CA PHE A 19 14.85 5.63 25.03
C PHE A 19 13.77 6.40 24.23
N GLY A 20 14.11 7.58 23.69
CA GLY A 20 13.13 8.63 23.44
C GLY A 20 12.31 8.62 22.15
N GLN A 21 12.62 7.82 21.12
CA GLN A 21 11.75 7.67 19.93
C GLN A 21 11.96 6.30 19.29
N THR A 22 10.90 5.50 19.22
CA THR A 22 10.89 4.25 18.43
C THR A 22 11.17 4.60 16.97
N ARG A 23 12.15 3.91 16.37
CA ARG A 23 12.48 4.06 14.96
C ARG A 23 11.65 3.06 14.16
N LEU A 24 11.01 3.55 13.09
CA LEU A 24 10.26 2.76 12.14
C LEU A 24 10.87 2.91 10.74
N SER A 25 10.84 1.83 9.98
CA SER A 25 11.31 1.74 8.61
C SER A 25 10.09 1.61 7.68
N VAL A 26 9.85 2.63 6.86
CA VAL A 26 8.71 2.65 5.92
C VAL A 26 9.20 2.30 4.52
N GLY A 27 8.62 1.27 3.93
CA GLY A 27 8.88 0.85 2.56
C GLY A 27 7.97 1.51 1.54
N ALA A 28 8.38 1.52 0.27
CA ALA A 28 7.53 1.84 -0.86
C ALA A 28 7.90 1.03 -2.10
N LYS A 29 6.89 0.60 -2.86
CA LYS A 29 7.14 0.02 -4.18
C LYS A 29 7.59 1.10 -5.17
N ASN A 30 8.20 0.69 -6.28
CA ASN A 30 8.85 1.55 -7.26
C ASN A 30 7.90 2.21 -8.28
N PHE A 31 6.76 2.74 -7.83
CA PHE A 31 5.84 3.49 -8.68
C PHE A 31 5.19 4.68 -7.95
N THR A 32 4.69 5.64 -8.73
CA THR A 32 4.32 6.99 -8.27
C THR A 32 3.38 6.99 -7.07
N GLU A 33 2.28 6.24 -7.11
CA GLU A 33 1.31 6.17 -6.02
C GLU A 33 1.96 5.72 -4.70
N GLN A 34 2.87 4.75 -4.76
CA GLN A 34 3.53 4.21 -3.58
C GLN A 34 4.50 5.20 -2.95
N TYR A 35 5.22 6.00 -3.75
CA TYR A 35 6.00 7.09 -3.19
C TYR A 35 5.12 8.10 -2.45
N ILE A 36 3.96 8.46 -3.00
CA ILE A 36 3.04 9.42 -2.39
C ILE A 36 2.46 8.85 -1.09
N VAL A 37 1.85 7.65 -1.15
CA VAL A 37 1.20 7.01 0.00
C VAL A 37 2.20 6.75 1.11
N SER A 38 3.38 6.20 0.80
CA SER A 38 4.40 5.95 1.81
C SER A 38 4.98 7.24 2.40
N SER A 39 5.13 8.31 1.62
CA SER A 39 5.52 9.62 2.17
C SER A 39 4.46 10.20 3.11
N MET A 40 3.17 9.96 2.84
CA MET A 40 2.09 10.35 3.75
C MET A 40 2.15 9.53 5.05
N ILE A 41 2.43 8.23 4.96
CA ILE A 41 2.63 7.36 6.13
C ILE A 41 3.82 7.83 6.97
N SER A 42 4.96 8.12 6.34
CA SER A 42 6.15 8.66 7.03
C SER A 42 5.82 9.92 7.81
N GLN A 43 5.21 10.91 7.15
CA GLN A 43 4.84 12.18 7.80
C GLN A 43 3.84 11.98 8.95
N LEU A 44 2.88 11.06 8.80
CA LEU A 44 1.93 10.75 9.86
C LEU A 44 2.63 10.15 11.09
N LEU A 45 3.55 9.21 10.89
CA LEU A 45 4.33 8.59 11.95
C LEU A 45 5.29 9.59 12.62
N GLU A 46 5.96 10.43 11.84
CA GLU A 46 6.83 11.49 12.38
C GLU A 46 6.04 12.48 13.24
N ASN A 47 4.86 12.89 12.77
CA ASN A 47 3.97 13.77 13.53
C ASN A 47 3.43 13.09 14.81
N ALA A 48 3.32 11.76 14.81
CA ALA A 48 2.99 10.96 15.99
C ALA A 48 4.20 10.74 16.94
N GLY A 49 5.38 11.27 16.61
CA GLY A 49 6.57 11.23 17.46
C GLY A 49 7.50 10.05 17.21
N PHE A 50 7.33 9.29 16.13
CA PHE A 50 8.28 8.26 15.71
C PHE A 50 9.45 8.87 14.92
N ARG A 51 10.57 8.15 14.85
CA ARG A 51 11.61 8.43 13.86
C ARG A 51 11.42 7.52 12.67
N VAL A 52 11.28 8.07 11.47
CA VAL A 52 11.08 7.27 10.27
C VAL A 52 12.38 7.18 9.46
N THR A 53 12.68 5.99 8.95
CA THR A 53 13.63 5.78 7.85
C THR A 53 12.82 5.36 6.63
N GLU A 54 12.96 6.08 5.52
CA GLU A 54 12.31 5.72 4.26
C GLU A 54 13.21 4.80 3.42
N ASN A 55 12.68 3.63 3.06
CA ASN A 55 13.33 2.64 2.19
C ASN A 55 12.45 2.43 0.95
N PHE A 56 12.49 3.39 0.01
CA PHE A 56 11.60 3.40 -1.14
C PHE A 56 12.23 2.79 -2.40
N GLY A 57 11.40 2.50 -3.41
CA GLY A 57 11.86 2.09 -4.73
C GLY A 57 12.07 0.58 -4.90
N MET A 58 11.36 -0.23 -4.12
CA MET A 58 11.44 -1.70 -4.19
C MET A 58 10.46 -2.29 -5.21
N SER A 59 10.75 -3.46 -5.76
CA SER A 59 9.72 -4.24 -6.46
C SER A 59 8.74 -4.86 -5.45
N SER A 60 7.59 -5.33 -5.91
CA SER A 60 6.58 -6.00 -5.06
C SER A 60 7.16 -7.16 -4.22
N PHE A 61 7.96 -8.04 -4.82
CA PHE A 61 8.58 -9.16 -4.10
C PHE A 61 9.67 -8.71 -3.12
N VAL A 62 10.47 -7.71 -3.49
CA VAL A 62 11.51 -7.18 -2.61
C VAL A 62 10.90 -6.48 -1.41
N ALA A 63 9.86 -5.66 -1.60
CA ALA A 63 9.14 -5.02 -0.50
C ALA A 63 8.53 -6.06 0.44
N ARG A 64 7.89 -7.10 -0.11
CA ARG A 64 7.33 -8.20 0.67
C ARG A 64 8.40 -8.91 1.50
N SER A 65 9.49 -9.32 0.88
CA SER A 65 10.60 -10.00 1.57
C SER A 65 11.26 -9.10 2.62
N ALA A 66 11.39 -7.80 2.34
CA ALA A 66 11.90 -6.84 3.30
C ALA A 66 10.98 -6.71 4.53
N LEU A 67 9.67 -6.81 4.37
CA LEU A 67 8.72 -6.85 5.49
C LEU A 67 8.87 -8.14 6.31
N GLU A 68 8.86 -9.29 5.65
CA GLU A 68 8.97 -10.61 6.31
C GLU A 68 10.31 -10.78 7.06
N THR A 69 11.38 -10.15 6.58
CA THR A 69 12.71 -10.20 7.21
C THR A 69 12.98 -9.06 8.19
N GLY A 70 12.03 -8.12 8.37
CA GLY A 70 12.16 -6.98 9.28
C GLY A 70 13.14 -5.89 8.81
N GLN A 71 13.45 -5.82 7.52
CA GLN A 71 14.21 -4.71 6.93
C GLN A 71 13.35 -3.45 6.79
N ILE A 72 12.05 -3.64 6.58
CA ILE A 72 11.02 -2.60 6.73
C ILE A 72 9.97 -3.06 7.73
N ASP A 73 9.36 -2.11 8.43
CA ASP A 73 8.32 -2.38 9.43
C ASP A 73 6.92 -2.32 8.83
N LEU A 74 6.74 -1.49 7.78
CA LEU A 74 5.46 -1.33 7.09
C LEU A 74 5.63 -0.76 5.68
N TYR A 75 4.67 -1.05 4.81
CA TYR A 75 4.49 -0.42 3.50
C TYR A 75 3.03 -0.55 3.06
N ALA A 76 2.62 0.21 2.04
CA ALA A 76 1.29 0.06 1.44
C ALA A 76 1.28 -1.08 0.42
N ASP A 77 0.29 -1.97 0.49
CA ASP A 77 0.15 -3.07 -0.46
C ASP A 77 -1.31 -3.25 -0.91
N TYR A 78 -1.51 -4.07 -1.94
CA TYR A 78 -2.78 -4.32 -2.60
C TYR A 78 -3.16 -5.78 -2.40
N THR A 79 -4.39 -6.00 -1.97
CA THR A 79 -4.96 -7.34 -1.74
C THR A 79 -4.91 -8.20 -3.01
N GLY A 80 -5.16 -7.60 -4.17
CA GLY A 80 -5.05 -8.27 -5.47
C GLY A 80 -3.63 -8.65 -5.89
N THR A 81 -2.60 -8.03 -5.32
CA THR A 81 -1.21 -8.51 -5.47
C THR A 81 -0.95 -9.63 -4.47
N ALA A 82 -1.30 -9.44 -3.21
CA ALA A 82 -0.96 -10.36 -2.13
C ALA A 82 -1.55 -11.76 -2.32
N TRP A 83 -2.83 -11.82 -2.71
CA TRP A 83 -3.57 -13.07 -2.84
C TRP A 83 -2.93 -14.09 -3.79
N PRO A 84 -2.67 -13.76 -5.08
CA PRO A 84 -1.98 -14.70 -5.97
C PRO A 84 -0.46 -14.74 -5.76
N THR A 85 0.16 -13.60 -5.45
CA THR A 85 1.63 -13.47 -5.54
C THR A 85 2.36 -13.96 -4.30
N TYR A 86 1.79 -13.73 -3.12
CA TYR A 86 2.43 -14.05 -1.84
C TYR A 86 1.76 -15.25 -1.16
N LEU A 87 0.43 -15.34 -1.26
CA LEU A 87 -0.37 -16.42 -0.66
C LEU A 87 -0.62 -17.58 -1.63
N GLY A 88 -0.31 -17.42 -2.92
CA GLY A 88 -0.29 -18.52 -3.90
C GLY A 88 -1.66 -18.97 -4.40
N HIS A 89 -2.70 -18.14 -4.25
CA HIS A 89 -4.04 -18.50 -4.71
C HIS A 89 -4.25 -18.17 -6.19
N GLU A 90 -4.57 -19.17 -6.99
CA GLU A 90 -4.86 -18.99 -8.42
C GLU A 90 -6.27 -18.41 -8.66
N LYS A 91 -7.24 -18.76 -7.79
CA LYS A 91 -8.62 -18.32 -7.94
C LYS A 91 -8.83 -16.98 -7.23
N MET A 92 -9.12 -15.94 -8.00
CA MET A 92 -9.41 -14.61 -7.47
C MET A 92 -10.79 -14.54 -6.80
N ILE A 93 -10.83 -13.89 -5.63
CA ILE A 93 -12.05 -13.40 -5.00
C ILE A 93 -12.39 -12.05 -5.62
N ARG A 94 -13.63 -11.88 -6.11
CA ARG A 94 -14.05 -10.67 -6.84
C ARG A 94 -14.57 -9.57 -5.94
N ASP A 95 -15.20 -9.91 -4.83
CA ASP A 95 -15.66 -8.92 -3.87
C ASP A 95 -14.46 -8.31 -3.14
N PRO A 96 -14.26 -6.97 -3.18
CA PRO A 96 -13.08 -6.36 -2.58
C PRO A 96 -12.99 -6.54 -1.06
N LEU A 97 -14.13 -6.55 -0.36
CA LEU A 97 -14.16 -6.68 1.10
C LEU A 97 -13.91 -8.13 1.52
N GLU A 98 -14.48 -9.09 0.81
CA GLU A 98 -14.20 -10.52 0.98
C GLU A 98 -12.71 -10.81 0.72
N LEU A 99 -12.14 -10.29 -0.38
CA LEU A 99 -10.73 -10.45 -0.70
C LEU A 99 -9.84 -9.84 0.39
N TYR A 100 -10.15 -8.63 0.87
CA TYR A 100 -9.42 -8.00 1.96
C TYR A 100 -9.45 -8.84 3.25
N ASN A 101 -10.63 -9.32 3.64
CA ASN A 101 -10.76 -10.13 4.85
C ASN A 101 -10.02 -11.47 4.74
N ALA A 102 -10.05 -12.10 3.57
CA ALA A 102 -9.32 -13.34 3.30
C ALA A 102 -7.79 -13.11 3.40
N VAL A 103 -7.26 -12.11 2.68
CA VAL A 103 -5.84 -11.75 2.72
C VAL A 103 -5.41 -11.41 4.15
N LYS A 104 -6.18 -10.58 4.86
CA LYS A 104 -5.88 -10.17 6.24
C LYS A 104 -5.83 -11.36 7.20
N ALA A 105 -6.76 -12.31 7.08
CA ALA A 105 -6.82 -13.46 7.96
C ALA A 105 -5.66 -14.43 7.72
N GLU A 106 -5.36 -14.72 6.45
CA GLU A 106 -4.32 -15.67 6.09
C GLU A 106 -2.92 -15.11 6.29
N ASP A 107 -2.69 -13.84 5.93
CA ASP A 107 -1.37 -13.24 6.08
C ASP A 107 -0.99 -12.97 7.55
N LEU A 108 -1.97 -12.97 8.44
CA LEU A 108 -1.72 -12.98 9.88
C LEU A 108 -0.97 -14.24 10.33
N GLU A 109 -1.15 -15.38 9.64
CA GLU A 109 -0.40 -16.62 9.91
C GLU A 109 1.10 -16.44 9.61
N ASN A 110 1.44 -15.50 8.71
CA ASN A 110 2.82 -15.08 8.42
C ASN A 110 3.32 -13.99 9.39
N GLY A 111 2.53 -13.62 10.39
CA GLY A 111 2.86 -12.55 11.34
C GLY A 111 2.68 -11.13 10.77
N ILE A 112 1.99 -10.98 9.63
CA ILE A 112 1.79 -9.68 8.97
C ILE A 112 0.36 -9.19 9.20
N VAL A 113 0.28 -7.96 9.72
CA VAL A 113 -1.01 -7.33 10.06
C VAL A 113 -1.41 -6.36 8.97
N TRP A 114 -2.55 -6.64 8.33
CA TRP A 114 -3.19 -5.69 7.42
C TRP A 114 -4.03 -4.67 8.20
N LEU A 115 -3.66 -3.40 8.06
CA LEU A 115 -4.42 -2.26 8.59
C LEU A 115 -5.70 -2.02 7.78
N ASP A 116 -6.45 -0.98 8.13
CA ASP A 116 -7.69 -0.63 7.45
C ASP A 116 -7.45 -0.38 5.96
N MET A 117 -8.31 -0.99 5.13
CA MET A 117 -8.26 -0.85 3.68
C MET A 117 -8.66 0.57 3.26
N ALA A 118 -7.89 1.17 2.35
CA ALA A 118 -8.27 2.43 1.75
C ALA A 118 -9.50 2.27 0.82
N ASN A 119 -10.37 3.28 0.78
CA ASN A 119 -11.59 3.24 -0.02
C ASN A 119 -11.36 3.63 -1.50
N PHE A 120 -10.44 2.94 -2.17
CA PHE A 120 -10.21 3.06 -3.61
C PHE A 120 -9.83 1.71 -4.21
N ASN A 121 -10.03 1.56 -5.51
CA ASN A 121 -9.64 0.37 -6.26
C ASN A 121 -8.70 0.77 -7.40
N ASN A 122 -7.41 0.51 -7.23
CA ASN A 122 -6.40 0.71 -8.27
C ASN A 122 -6.28 -0.58 -9.10
N THR A 123 -7.15 -0.69 -10.10
CA THR A 123 -7.25 -1.83 -11.01
C THR A 123 -7.38 -1.36 -12.45
N TYR A 124 -7.20 -2.28 -13.39
CA TYR A 124 -7.46 -2.02 -14.79
C TYR A 124 -8.92 -1.61 -15.03
N ALA A 125 -9.07 -0.52 -15.77
CA ALA A 125 -10.33 0.09 -16.13
C ALA A 125 -10.18 0.83 -17.46
N LEU A 126 -11.31 1.21 -18.05
CA LEU A 126 -11.37 2.11 -19.19
C LEU A 126 -11.70 3.51 -18.69
N ALA A 127 -10.96 4.50 -19.19
CA ALA A 127 -11.22 5.91 -18.90
C ALA A 127 -11.61 6.63 -20.19
N VAL A 128 -12.65 7.45 -20.10
CA VAL A 128 -13.10 8.32 -21.19
C VAL A 128 -12.90 9.77 -20.81
N ARG A 129 -12.96 10.67 -21.81
CA ARG A 129 -12.96 12.10 -21.52
C ARG A 129 -14.22 12.48 -20.75
N ARG A 130 -14.09 13.46 -19.85
CA ARG A 130 -15.20 13.90 -18.98
C ARG A 130 -16.39 14.46 -19.76
N ASP A 131 -16.13 15.24 -20.81
CA ASP A 131 -17.18 15.80 -21.67
C ASP A 131 -17.89 14.72 -22.47
N PHE A 132 -17.14 13.76 -23.02
CA PHE A 132 -17.70 12.57 -23.66
C PHE A 132 -18.59 11.76 -22.71
N ALA A 133 -18.14 11.51 -21.48
CA ALA A 133 -18.97 10.85 -20.47
C ALA A 133 -20.26 11.62 -20.17
N ALA A 134 -20.20 12.95 -20.08
CA ALA A 134 -21.37 13.77 -19.80
C ALA A 134 -22.37 13.82 -20.97
N GLU A 135 -21.87 13.84 -22.22
CA GLU A 135 -22.67 13.84 -23.43
C GLU A 135 -23.42 12.51 -23.63
N HIS A 136 -22.75 11.40 -23.35
CA HIS A 136 -23.28 10.05 -23.55
C HIS A 136 -23.84 9.39 -22.28
N GLY A 137 -23.84 10.10 -21.14
CA GLY A 137 -24.38 9.59 -19.88
C GLY A 137 -23.59 8.43 -19.26
N LEU A 138 -22.27 8.39 -19.45
CA LEU A 138 -21.42 7.27 -19.05
C LEU A 138 -20.96 7.39 -17.59
N ALA A 139 -21.23 6.37 -16.79
CA ALA A 139 -20.71 6.23 -15.42
C ALA A 139 -20.08 4.85 -15.15
N THR A 140 -20.45 3.84 -15.93
CA THR A 140 -20.08 2.44 -15.73
C THR A 140 -19.49 1.81 -17.00
N LEU A 141 -18.91 0.62 -16.89
CA LEU A 141 -18.46 -0.14 -18.06
C LEU A 141 -19.65 -0.68 -18.85
N GLU A 142 -20.78 -0.94 -18.18
CA GLU A 142 -22.04 -1.32 -18.80
C GLU A 142 -22.56 -0.20 -19.73
N ASP A 143 -22.55 1.05 -19.27
CA ASP A 143 -22.95 2.20 -20.11
C ASP A 143 -22.06 2.31 -21.37
N LEU A 144 -20.74 2.10 -21.21
CA LEU A 144 -19.79 2.12 -22.32
C LEU A 144 -20.01 0.94 -23.29
N ALA A 145 -20.36 -0.24 -22.77
CA ALA A 145 -20.66 -1.41 -23.60
C ALA A 145 -21.94 -1.21 -24.42
N GLU A 146 -22.98 -0.62 -23.83
CA GLU A 146 -24.21 -0.24 -24.54
C GLU A 146 -23.90 0.76 -25.66
N LEU A 147 -23.13 1.82 -25.37
CA LEU A 147 -22.71 2.78 -26.39
C LEU A 147 -21.92 2.13 -27.53
N THR A 148 -21.04 1.17 -27.23
CA THR A 148 -20.25 0.46 -28.26
C THR A 148 -21.12 -0.40 -29.18
N HIS A 149 -22.26 -0.90 -28.69
CA HIS A 149 -23.22 -1.60 -29.55
C HIS A 149 -23.99 -0.65 -30.48
N GLU A 150 -24.20 0.60 -30.07
CA GLU A 150 -24.86 1.64 -30.87
C GLU A 150 -23.91 2.29 -31.88
N ASP A 151 -22.65 2.50 -31.48
CA ASP A 151 -21.58 3.07 -32.29
C ASP A 151 -20.42 2.07 -32.44
N PRO A 152 -20.47 1.17 -33.45
CA PRO A 152 -19.43 0.18 -33.66
C PRO A 152 -18.08 0.78 -34.14
N ASP A 153 -18.04 2.06 -34.49
CA ASP A 153 -16.83 2.77 -34.92
C ASP A 153 -16.09 3.45 -33.74
N LEU A 154 -16.55 3.26 -32.50
CA LEU A 154 -15.94 3.81 -31.30
C LEU A 154 -14.47 3.36 -31.15
N LEU A 155 -13.56 4.33 -30.99
CA LEU A 155 -12.12 4.08 -30.95
C LEU A 155 -11.61 3.85 -29.52
N PHE A 156 -10.94 2.71 -29.32
CA PHE A 156 -10.29 2.36 -28.05
C PHE A 156 -8.77 2.52 -28.16
N GLY A 157 -8.20 3.33 -27.26
CA GLY A 157 -6.76 3.47 -27.10
C GLY A 157 -6.24 2.56 -25.99
N VAL A 158 -5.86 1.34 -26.34
CA VAL A 158 -5.37 0.32 -25.39
C VAL A 158 -4.00 -0.20 -25.81
N VAL A 159 -3.24 -0.70 -24.84
CA VAL A 159 -2.00 -1.44 -25.11
C VAL A 159 -2.34 -2.89 -25.47
N TYR A 160 -1.47 -3.57 -26.22
CA TYR A 160 -1.69 -4.94 -26.67
C TYR A 160 -1.99 -5.92 -25.53
N GLU A 161 -1.25 -5.83 -24.43
CA GLU A 161 -1.44 -6.68 -23.24
C GLU A 161 -2.81 -6.50 -22.56
N PHE A 162 -3.47 -5.37 -22.76
CA PHE A 162 -4.82 -5.14 -22.22
C PHE A 162 -5.90 -5.84 -23.07
N LEU A 163 -5.59 -6.18 -24.33
CA LEU A 163 -6.53 -6.86 -25.24
C LEU A 163 -6.51 -8.39 -25.12
N GLU A 164 -5.42 -8.96 -24.59
CA GLU A 164 -5.27 -10.40 -24.34
C GLU A 164 -5.94 -10.83 -23.03
#